data_AF-A0A7C4DB69-F1
#
_entry.id   AF-A0A7C4DB69-F1
#
_cell.length_a   1.000
_cell.length_b   1.000
_cell.length_c   1.000
_cell.angle_alpha   90.00
_cell.angle_beta   90.00
_cell.angle_gamma   90.00
#
_symmetry.space_group_name_H-M   'P 1'
#
loop_
_entity.id
_entity.type
_entity.pdbx_description
1 polymer ?
#
loop_
_entity_poly.entity_id
_entity_poly.type
_entity_poly.pdbx_seq_one_letter_code
_entity_poly.pdbx_strand_id
1 'polypeptide(L)'
;MSNVVSIPSTRDRVLDTLLVYAIMDIGLEVDPDIRFRVTLGQENFITVNYSNSNLERDMLSKLKDKSKRFSIADRMNFFLNMGNTSWKVDKWVCTYCTGKNDCNRNGDCGKTNILAYAVLHGYIKSMGSFSLPWSPKSITKAGSRGRRCATLSVGVSPYWSKGIRRWDMGEWREDSTTVEHSVLPFALYGLGNYTINVVTGNMLIRLMFSPPVGRELSHLEAIKLLTLVRRVVNSIYIEMQRFFRLEFPSMVLPLSMLCFLDVPAIYMLHQFSPSILLISYDLYRNSPKNPRGYEELSLADALEFYRQIGESFWDFKKMIIDLVSLAEREEYRSRVFDILIKLALGIKNKEPSYFNDALLNIQSLRKEVNVKFFVIGREEMLAAHRALRTSH
;
A
#
# COMPACT_ATOMS: atom_id res chain seq x y z
N MET A 1 30.61 -19.52 -4.58
CA MET A 1 30.37 -18.75 -5.81
C MET A 1 29.09 -17.96 -5.61
N SER A 2 29.10 -16.67 -5.93
CA SER A 2 27.92 -15.81 -5.79
C SER A 2 27.04 -15.92 -7.04
N ASN A 3 25.77 -16.25 -6.88
CA ASN A 3 24.80 -16.32 -7.95
C ASN A 3 24.16 -14.94 -8.14
N VAL A 4 23.99 -14.50 -9.39
CA VAL A 4 23.31 -13.24 -9.72
C VAL A 4 22.10 -13.54 -10.58
N VAL A 5 20.94 -13.01 -10.18
CA VAL A 5 19.68 -13.15 -10.89
C VAL A 5 19.00 -11.80 -11.02
N SER A 6 18.60 -11.45 -12.24
CA SER A 6 17.78 -10.28 -12.54
C SER A 6 16.33 -10.70 -12.71
N ILE A 7 15.45 -10.10 -11.90
CA ILE A 7 14.05 -10.42 -11.88
C ILE A 7 13.28 -9.43 -12.77
N PRO A 8 12.56 -9.93 -13.78
CA PRO A 8 11.87 -9.09 -14.74
C PRO A 8 10.55 -8.54 -14.19
N SER A 9 10.22 -7.30 -14.58
CA SER A 9 9.00 -6.60 -14.22
C SER A 9 7.77 -7.33 -14.74
N THR A 10 6.71 -7.28 -13.95
CA THR A 10 5.40 -7.80 -14.36
C THR A 10 4.59 -6.77 -15.16
N ARG A 11 5.17 -5.59 -15.41
CA ARG A 11 4.53 -4.41 -16.02
C ARG A 11 3.34 -3.88 -15.22
N ASP A 12 3.24 -4.24 -13.94
CA ASP A 12 2.23 -3.77 -13.03
C ASP A 12 2.92 -3.14 -11.83
N ARG A 13 2.69 -1.83 -11.67
CA ARG A 13 3.37 -1.02 -10.66
C ARG A 13 3.08 -1.49 -9.24
N VAL A 14 1.85 -1.91 -8.97
CA VAL A 14 1.46 -2.37 -7.65
C VAL A 14 2.09 -3.71 -7.36
N LEU A 15 2.02 -4.64 -8.32
CA LEU A 15 2.62 -5.96 -8.13
C LEU A 15 4.14 -5.87 -7.94
N ASP A 16 4.84 -5.16 -8.83
CA ASP A 16 6.30 -5.02 -8.72
C ASP A 16 6.66 -4.44 -7.35
N THR A 17 5.89 -3.46 -6.84
CA THR A 17 6.08 -2.90 -5.49
C THR A 17 5.95 -3.96 -4.38
N LEU A 18 4.87 -4.76 -4.42
CA LEU A 18 4.64 -5.82 -3.41
C LEU A 18 5.75 -6.88 -3.47
N LEU A 19 6.20 -7.24 -4.68
CA LEU A 19 7.25 -8.22 -4.88
C LEU A 19 8.61 -7.72 -4.43
N VAL A 20 8.97 -6.44 -4.67
CA VAL A 20 10.20 -5.85 -4.13
C VAL A 20 10.28 -6.09 -2.64
N TYR A 21 9.26 -5.66 -1.88
CA TYR A 21 9.32 -5.77 -0.44
C TYR A 21 9.25 -7.23 0.05
N ALA A 22 8.41 -8.06 -0.56
CA ALA A 22 8.29 -9.46 -0.17
C ALA A 22 9.59 -10.24 -0.40
N ILE A 23 10.23 -10.05 -1.56
CA ILE A 23 11.49 -10.73 -1.92
C ILE A 23 12.62 -10.25 -1.04
N MET A 24 12.74 -8.94 -0.83
CA MET A 24 13.79 -8.40 0.04
C MET A 24 13.63 -8.88 1.48
N ASP A 25 12.42 -8.82 2.02
CA ASP A 25 12.14 -9.24 3.40
C ASP A 25 12.43 -10.72 3.63
N ILE A 26 11.82 -11.59 2.81
CA ILE A 26 12.02 -13.03 2.93
C ILE A 26 13.47 -13.41 2.61
N GLY A 27 14.07 -12.77 1.61
CA GLY A 27 15.47 -13.00 1.22
C GLY A 27 16.44 -12.69 2.35
N LEU A 28 16.35 -11.52 3.00
CA LEU A 28 17.22 -11.13 4.11
C LEU A 28 17.11 -12.06 5.31
N GLU A 29 15.93 -12.62 5.56
CA GLU A 29 15.76 -13.57 6.67
C GLU A 29 16.28 -14.99 6.37
N VAL A 30 16.55 -15.29 5.10
CA VAL A 30 17.02 -16.60 4.65
C VAL A 30 18.53 -16.59 4.38
N ASP A 31 19.02 -15.55 3.73
CA ASP A 31 20.44 -15.34 3.42
C ASP A 31 20.79 -13.91 3.85
N PRO A 32 21.36 -13.67 5.04
CA PRO A 32 21.74 -12.33 5.49
C PRO A 32 22.77 -11.62 4.59
N ASP A 33 23.52 -12.38 3.78
CA ASP A 33 24.53 -11.86 2.87
C ASP A 33 23.97 -11.53 1.48
N ILE A 34 22.69 -11.82 1.24
CA ILE A 34 21.98 -11.46 0.02
C ILE A 34 22.09 -9.95 -0.24
N ARG A 35 22.42 -9.59 -1.49
CA ARG A 35 22.48 -8.20 -1.94
C ARG A 35 21.39 -7.94 -2.95
N PHE A 36 20.84 -6.72 -2.88
CA PHE A 36 19.75 -6.27 -3.74
C PHE A 36 20.18 -5.02 -4.48
N ARG A 37 19.66 -4.88 -5.68
CA ARG A 37 19.60 -3.62 -6.42
C ARG A 37 18.18 -3.46 -6.93
N VAL A 38 17.52 -2.35 -6.61
CA VAL A 38 16.13 -2.11 -6.99
C VAL A 38 16.07 -1.03 -8.05
N THR A 39 15.39 -1.32 -9.16
CA THR A 39 15.33 -0.49 -10.37
C THR A 39 13.87 -0.40 -10.85
N LEU A 40 12.99 0.07 -9.97
CA LEU A 40 11.55 0.00 -10.19
C LEU A 40 11.12 0.85 -11.39
N GLY A 41 10.33 0.26 -12.30
CA GLY A 41 9.93 0.88 -13.58
C GLY A 41 10.83 0.53 -14.77
N GLN A 42 11.90 -0.24 -14.57
CA GLN A 42 12.71 -0.80 -15.64
C GLN A 42 12.28 -2.23 -16.00
N GLU A 43 12.83 -2.78 -17.09
CA GLU A 43 12.54 -4.15 -17.55
C GLU A 43 12.83 -5.20 -16.47
N ASN A 44 13.94 -5.04 -15.75
CA ASN A 44 14.21 -5.78 -14.52
C ASN A 44 14.08 -4.81 -13.34
N PHE A 45 13.22 -5.13 -12.38
CA PHE A 45 12.93 -4.22 -11.28
C PHE A 45 13.71 -4.54 -10.00
N ILE A 46 14.28 -5.74 -9.92
CA ILE A 46 15.18 -6.12 -8.82
C ILE A 46 16.26 -7.07 -9.34
N THR A 47 17.50 -6.83 -8.95
CA THR A 47 18.62 -7.76 -9.13
C THR A 47 19.01 -8.30 -7.76
N VAL A 48 19.20 -9.61 -7.67
CA VAL A 48 19.53 -10.33 -6.45
C VAL A 48 20.87 -11.02 -6.64
N ASN A 49 21.80 -10.78 -5.72
CA ASN A 49 23.06 -11.49 -5.64
C ASN A 49 23.10 -12.26 -4.31
N TYR A 50 23.29 -13.57 -4.36
CA TYR A 50 23.18 -14.44 -3.19
C TYR A 50 24.22 -15.56 -3.20
N SER A 51 24.50 -16.10 -2.02
CA SER A 51 25.47 -17.18 -1.84
C SER A 51 24.81 -18.52 -1.51
N ASN A 52 23.61 -18.49 -0.93
CA ASN A 52 22.87 -19.69 -0.57
C ASN A 52 22.38 -20.46 -1.82
N SER A 53 22.94 -21.64 -2.07
CA SER A 53 22.54 -22.51 -3.19
C SER A 53 21.11 -23.07 -3.07
N ASN A 54 20.50 -23.00 -1.89
CA ASN A 54 19.12 -23.43 -1.63
C ASN A 54 18.17 -22.24 -1.42
N LEU A 55 18.57 -21.02 -1.77
CA LEU A 55 17.83 -19.77 -1.51
C LEU A 55 16.33 -19.92 -1.79
N GLU A 56 15.95 -20.39 -2.98
CA GLU A 56 14.55 -20.45 -3.40
C GLU A 56 13.70 -21.42 -2.55
N ARG A 57 14.28 -22.57 -2.17
CA ARG A 57 13.63 -23.54 -1.29
C ARG A 57 13.44 -22.95 0.10
N ASP A 58 14.47 -22.29 0.60
CA ASP A 58 14.49 -21.71 1.95
C ASP A 58 13.56 -20.50 2.03
N MET A 59 13.50 -19.66 0.98
CA MET A 59 12.52 -18.58 0.83
C MET A 59 11.08 -19.11 0.84
N LEU A 60 10.79 -20.19 0.12
CA LEU A 60 9.46 -20.80 0.13
C LEU A 60 9.12 -21.39 1.52
N SER A 61 10.08 -22.04 2.19
CA SER A 61 9.90 -22.52 3.57
C SER A 61 9.64 -21.36 4.53
N LYS A 62 10.41 -20.29 4.41
CA LYS A 62 10.25 -19.11 5.24
C LYS A 62 8.90 -18.43 5.04
N LEU A 63 8.45 -18.34 3.79
CA LEU A 63 7.14 -17.84 3.43
C LEU A 63 6.01 -18.68 4.05
N LYS A 64 6.14 -20.02 4.02
CA LYS A 64 5.22 -20.97 4.69
C LYS A 64 5.11 -20.73 6.19
N ASP A 65 6.22 -20.42 6.84
CA ASP A 65 6.22 -20.15 8.28
C ASP A 65 5.62 -18.79 8.60
N LYS A 66 5.98 -17.78 7.80
CA LYS A 66 5.49 -16.40 7.97
C LYS A 66 4.00 -16.29 7.74
N SER A 67 3.44 -17.01 6.76
CA SER A 67 2.01 -16.94 6.44
C SER A 67 1.13 -17.38 7.61
N LYS A 68 1.61 -18.24 8.50
CA LYS A 68 0.86 -18.74 9.67
C LYS A 68 0.66 -17.70 10.79
N ARG A 69 1.24 -16.50 10.67
CA ARG A 69 1.15 -15.46 11.71
C ARG A 69 -0.25 -14.84 11.77
N PHE A 70 -0.81 -14.74 12.97
CA PHE A 70 -2.12 -14.12 13.22
C PHE A 70 -2.20 -12.67 12.72
N SER A 71 -1.12 -11.90 12.87
CA SER A 71 -1.06 -10.52 12.38
C SER A 71 -1.28 -10.39 10.88
N ILE A 72 -0.90 -11.40 10.08
CA ILE A 72 -1.16 -11.41 8.63
C ILE A 72 -2.64 -11.72 8.37
N ALA A 73 -3.23 -12.65 9.12
CA ALA A 73 -4.65 -12.96 9.01
C ALA A 73 -5.52 -11.73 9.27
N ASP A 74 -5.22 -10.98 10.34
CA ASP A 74 -5.95 -9.76 10.69
C ASP A 74 -5.83 -8.68 9.60
N ARG A 75 -4.61 -8.47 9.07
CA ARG A 75 -4.36 -7.48 8.00
C ARG A 75 -4.95 -7.88 6.65
N MET A 76 -5.24 -9.17 6.47
CA MET A 76 -5.83 -9.75 5.27
C MET A 76 -7.30 -10.14 5.48
N ASN A 77 -7.97 -9.51 6.45
CA ASN A 77 -9.39 -9.73 6.72
C ASN A 77 -10.30 -9.00 5.70
N PHE A 78 -10.19 -9.39 4.43
CA PHE A 78 -11.05 -8.95 3.34
C PHE A 78 -11.19 -10.06 2.31
N PHE A 79 -12.26 -10.02 1.52
CA PHE A 79 -12.51 -11.02 0.49
C PHE A 79 -11.77 -10.70 -0.81
N LEU A 80 -11.30 -11.76 -1.45
CA LEU A 80 -10.79 -11.81 -2.80
C LEU A 80 -11.78 -12.56 -3.68
N ASN A 81 -12.03 -12.03 -4.86
CA ASN A 81 -12.75 -12.80 -5.86
C ASN A 81 -11.74 -13.77 -6.52
N MET A 82 -12.08 -15.04 -6.61
CA MET A 82 -11.22 -16.09 -7.19
C MET A 82 -11.86 -16.76 -8.40
N GLY A 83 -12.87 -16.12 -9.01
CA GLY A 83 -13.62 -16.64 -10.13
C GLY A 83 -14.49 -17.84 -9.72
N ASN A 84 -14.48 -18.92 -10.51
CA ASN A 84 -15.20 -20.17 -10.19
C ASN A 84 -14.29 -21.24 -9.56
N THR A 85 -13.16 -20.83 -8.98
CA THR A 85 -12.17 -21.77 -8.41
C THR A 85 -12.59 -22.16 -7.00
N SER A 86 -12.84 -23.44 -6.74
CA SER A 86 -13.06 -23.92 -5.37
C SER A 86 -11.74 -23.98 -4.60
N TRP A 87 -11.71 -23.40 -3.40
CA TRP A 87 -10.52 -23.45 -2.55
C TRP A 87 -10.74 -24.30 -1.31
N LYS A 88 -9.77 -25.19 -1.06
CA LYS A 88 -9.66 -25.95 0.19
C LYS A 88 -8.43 -25.50 0.98
N VAL A 89 -8.64 -25.15 2.23
CA VAL A 89 -7.60 -24.78 3.20
C VAL A 89 -7.62 -25.71 4.40
N ASP A 90 -6.59 -25.65 5.23
CA ASP A 90 -6.56 -26.41 6.48
C ASP A 90 -7.65 -25.91 7.44
N LYS A 91 -8.21 -26.81 8.25
CA LYS A 91 -9.33 -26.50 9.16
C LYS A 91 -9.04 -25.34 10.11
N TRP A 92 -7.79 -25.20 10.55
CA TRP A 92 -7.38 -24.11 11.45
C TRP A 92 -7.37 -22.74 10.75
N VAL A 93 -7.24 -22.68 9.42
CA VAL A 93 -7.36 -21.42 8.66
C VAL A 93 -8.82 -20.96 8.67
N CYS A 94 -9.78 -21.88 8.78
CA CYS A 94 -11.21 -21.55 8.82
C CYS A 94 -11.61 -20.73 10.05
N THR A 95 -10.85 -20.75 11.15
CA THR A 95 -11.14 -19.88 12.32
C THR A 95 -10.97 -18.41 12.00
N TYR A 96 -10.25 -18.07 10.93
CA TYR A 96 -10.08 -16.71 10.43
C TYR A 96 -11.09 -16.36 9.34
N CYS A 97 -11.79 -17.35 8.78
CA CYS A 97 -12.83 -17.18 7.76
C CYS A 97 -14.21 -16.82 8.33
N THR A 98 -14.28 -16.34 9.58
CA THR A 98 -15.47 -16.21 10.43
C THR A 98 -16.54 -15.20 9.98
N GLY A 99 -16.38 -14.58 8.80
CA GLY A 99 -17.40 -13.73 8.19
C GLY A 99 -18.39 -14.43 7.25
N LYS A 100 -18.15 -15.70 6.89
CA LYS A 100 -19.13 -16.55 6.20
C LYS A 100 -19.37 -17.80 7.03
N ASN A 101 -20.64 -18.08 7.34
CA ASN A 101 -21.06 -19.38 7.87
C ASN A 101 -20.68 -20.56 6.94
N ASP A 102 -20.22 -20.28 5.72
CA ASP A 102 -19.93 -21.26 4.67
C ASP A 102 -18.53 -21.89 4.72
N CYS A 103 -17.54 -21.31 5.42
CA CYS A 103 -16.29 -22.04 5.60
C CYS A 103 -16.53 -23.07 6.72
N ASN A 104 -17.22 -24.17 6.37
CA ASN A 104 -17.90 -25.19 7.18
C ASN A 104 -17.03 -25.91 8.25
N ARG A 105 -15.98 -25.27 8.79
CA ARG A 105 -14.90 -25.80 9.63
C ARG A 105 -14.20 -27.05 9.06
N ASN A 106 -14.54 -27.40 7.82
CA ASN A 106 -14.06 -28.56 7.07
C ASN A 106 -13.01 -28.19 6.02
N GLY A 107 -12.63 -26.91 5.94
CA GLY A 107 -11.61 -26.43 4.99
C GLY A 107 -12.17 -25.96 3.64
N ASP A 108 -13.46 -26.12 3.35
CA ASP A 108 -14.07 -25.61 2.12
C ASP A 108 -14.48 -24.15 2.30
N CYS A 109 -13.83 -23.21 1.62
CA CYS A 109 -14.14 -21.78 1.73
C CYS A 109 -14.94 -21.23 0.53
N GLY A 110 -15.57 -22.11 -0.26
CA GLY A 110 -16.42 -21.71 -1.39
C GLY A 110 -15.65 -21.44 -2.68
N LYS A 111 -16.34 -20.81 -3.66
CA LYS A 111 -15.86 -20.71 -5.06
C LYS A 111 -15.57 -19.28 -5.55
N THR A 112 -16.32 -18.28 -5.10
CA THR A 112 -16.26 -16.91 -5.66
C THR A 112 -15.54 -15.92 -4.77
N ASN A 113 -16.12 -15.56 -3.61
CA ASN A 113 -15.53 -14.58 -2.68
C ASN A 113 -14.95 -15.29 -1.47
N ILE A 114 -13.63 -15.28 -1.37
CA ILE A 114 -12.82 -16.08 -0.44
C ILE A 114 -11.90 -15.15 0.34
N LEU A 115 -11.72 -15.40 1.63
CA LEU A 115 -10.86 -14.56 2.47
C LEU A 115 -9.43 -14.51 1.90
N ALA A 116 -8.83 -13.32 1.82
CA ALA A 116 -7.50 -13.13 1.25
C ALA A 116 -6.43 -13.99 1.95
N TYR A 117 -6.55 -14.11 3.26
CA TYR A 117 -5.69 -14.98 4.07
C TYR A 117 -5.81 -16.46 3.66
N ALA A 118 -7.03 -16.96 3.44
CA ALA A 118 -7.27 -18.33 3.02
C ALA A 118 -6.68 -18.59 1.62
N VAL A 119 -6.78 -17.60 0.72
CA VAL A 119 -6.16 -17.66 -0.61
C VAL A 119 -4.63 -17.77 -0.51
N LEU A 120 -3.98 -16.91 0.31
CA LEU A 120 -2.54 -16.99 0.58
C LEU A 120 -2.13 -18.39 1.06
N HIS A 121 -2.84 -18.92 2.06
CA HIS A 121 -2.58 -20.24 2.61
C HIS A 121 -2.76 -21.36 1.58
N GLY A 122 -3.83 -21.30 0.79
CA GLY A 122 -4.09 -22.27 -0.27
C GLY A 122 -2.96 -22.31 -1.30
N TYR A 123 -2.53 -21.13 -1.78
CA TYR A 123 -1.43 -21.02 -2.75
C TYR A 123 -0.11 -21.57 -2.20
N ILE A 124 0.22 -21.21 -0.96
CA ILE A 124 1.45 -21.67 -0.31
C ILE A 124 1.45 -23.19 -0.15
N LYS A 125 0.30 -23.78 0.19
CA LYS A 125 0.15 -25.24 0.35
C LYS A 125 0.27 -25.98 -0.97
N SER A 126 -0.31 -25.45 -2.05
CA SER A 126 -0.22 -26.06 -3.39
C SER A 126 1.15 -25.86 -4.05
N MET A 127 1.99 -24.97 -3.51
CA MET A 127 3.31 -24.65 -4.06
C MET A 127 4.38 -25.64 -3.60
N GLY A 128 4.86 -26.44 -4.55
CA GLY A 128 5.95 -27.39 -4.36
C GLY A 128 7.34 -26.78 -4.51
N SER A 129 7.51 -25.83 -5.43
CA SER A 129 8.78 -25.14 -5.69
C SER A 129 8.56 -23.68 -6.11
N PHE A 130 9.61 -22.87 -5.91
CA PHE A 130 9.76 -21.48 -6.34
C PHE A 130 11.06 -21.39 -7.15
N SER A 131 11.13 -20.46 -8.12
CA SER A 131 12.37 -20.21 -8.87
C SER A 131 12.56 -18.74 -9.23
N LEU A 132 13.80 -18.28 -9.21
CA LEU A 132 14.28 -16.97 -9.65
C LEU A 132 15.27 -17.14 -10.82
N PRO A 133 15.13 -16.36 -11.91
CA PRO A 133 14.05 -15.42 -12.18
C PRO A 133 12.79 -16.18 -12.60
N TRP A 134 11.62 -15.58 -12.39
CA TRP A 134 10.41 -16.08 -13.07
C TRP A 134 10.42 -15.65 -14.53
N SER A 135 9.69 -16.39 -15.36
CA SER A 135 9.44 -16.00 -16.75
C SER A 135 8.11 -15.26 -16.81
N PRO A 136 8.08 -13.92 -16.91
CA PRO A 136 6.84 -13.21 -17.19
C PRO A 136 6.45 -13.59 -18.62
N LYS A 137 5.53 -14.54 -18.76
CA LYS A 137 5.04 -14.93 -20.09
C LYS A 137 4.19 -13.80 -20.64
N SER A 138 4.42 -13.45 -21.90
CA SER A 138 3.51 -12.60 -22.66
C SER A 138 2.11 -13.21 -22.64
N ILE A 139 1.10 -12.34 -22.50
CA ILE A 139 -0.31 -12.72 -22.43
C ILE A 139 -0.70 -13.35 -23.78
N THR A 140 -0.71 -14.68 -23.86
CA THR A 140 -1.36 -15.39 -24.96
C THR A 140 -2.76 -15.75 -24.53
N LYS A 141 -3.77 -15.44 -25.38
CA LYS A 141 -5.13 -15.99 -25.27
C LYS A 141 -5.02 -17.46 -24.88
N ALA A 142 -5.72 -17.86 -23.82
CA ALA A 142 -5.74 -19.23 -23.35
C ALA A 142 -6.36 -20.15 -24.43
N GLY A 143 -5.55 -20.53 -25.41
CA GLY A 143 -5.72 -21.72 -26.20
C GLY A 143 -5.01 -22.85 -25.49
N SER A 144 -5.76 -23.91 -25.20
CA SER A 144 -5.27 -25.24 -24.84
C SER A 144 -4.65 -25.47 -23.45
N ARG A 145 -5.35 -26.34 -22.73
CA ARG A 145 -4.93 -27.25 -21.64
C ARG A 145 -3.41 -27.45 -21.58
N GLY A 146 -2.75 -26.95 -20.54
CA GLY A 146 -1.37 -27.35 -20.25
C GLY A 146 -0.59 -26.57 -19.19
N ARG A 147 -0.92 -25.31 -18.88
CA ARG A 147 -0.17 -24.51 -17.89
C ARG A 147 -1.07 -23.85 -16.85
N ARG A 148 -0.68 -23.93 -15.57
CA ARG A 148 -1.38 -23.37 -14.40
C ARG A 148 -1.11 -21.87 -14.28
N CYS A 149 -1.75 -21.06 -15.13
CA CYS A 149 -1.86 -19.62 -14.90
C CYS A 149 -3.10 -19.35 -14.04
N ALA A 150 -3.01 -18.47 -13.03
CA ALA A 150 -4.15 -18.07 -12.23
C ALA A 150 -4.47 -16.60 -12.48
N THR A 151 -5.76 -16.32 -12.70
CA THR A 151 -6.30 -14.95 -12.72
C THR A 151 -6.73 -14.64 -11.28
N LEU A 152 -5.97 -13.79 -10.59
CA LEU A 152 -6.31 -13.38 -9.23
C LEU A 152 -7.34 -12.25 -9.33
N SER A 153 -8.62 -12.49 -9.02
CA SER A 153 -9.57 -11.37 -8.96
C SER A 153 -9.45 -10.54 -7.69
N VAL A 154 -8.33 -9.86 -7.60
CA VAL A 154 -7.78 -9.33 -6.38
C VAL A 154 -7.53 -7.87 -6.62
N GLY A 155 -8.19 -7.01 -5.83
CA GLY A 155 -7.88 -5.58 -5.77
C GLY A 155 -6.44 -5.26 -5.32
N VAL A 156 -5.49 -6.20 -5.50
CA VAL A 156 -4.03 -5.97 -5.52
C VAL A 156 -3.68 -5.14 -6.75
N SER A 157 -4.48 -5.22 -7.81
CA SER A 157 -4.46 -4.26 -8.91
C SER A 157 -5.77 -4.48 -9.69
N PRO A 158 -6.40 -3.44 -10.23
CA PRO A 158 -7.61 -3.60 -11.05
C PRO A 158 -7.41 -4.55 -12.25
N TYR A 159 -6.16 -4.74 -12.69
CA TYR A 159 -5.82 -5.50 -13.89
C TYR A 159 -6.09 -7.00 -13.75
N TRP A 160 -6.36 -7.47 -12.53
CA TRP A 160 -6.38 -8.89 -12.22
C TRP A 160 -7.81 -9.38 -11.95
N SER A 161 -8.76 -8.47 -11.69
CA SER A 161 -10.10 -8.81 -11.21
C SER A 161 -11.22 -8.98 -12.20
N LYS A 162 -11.08 -8.34 -13.35
CA LYS A 162 -11.65 -8.75 -14.61
C LYS A 162 -10.53 -8.45 -15.59
N GLY A 163 -10.26 -9.31 -16.57
CA GLY A 163 -9.35 -8.92 -17.63
C GLY A 163 -9.74 -7.52 -18.12
N ILE A 164 -8.91 -6.52 -17.83
CA ILE A 164 -9.20 -5.17 -18.28
C ILE A 164 -9.08 -5.23 -19.78
N ARG A 165 -10.18 -4.88 -20.44
CA ARG A 165 -10.12 -4.68 -21.87
C ARG A 165 -9.03 -3.62 -22.13
N ARG A 166 -8.01 -3.95 -22.90
CA ARG A 166 -7.01 -3.00 -23.35
C ARG A 166 -7.71 -2.01 -24.29
N TRP A 167 -7.66 -0.72 -23.98
CA TRP A 167 -8.03 0.31 -24.95
C TRP A 167 -6.88 0.45 -25.94
N ASP A 168 -7.09 -0.01 -27.17
CA ASP A 168 -6.11 0.06 -28.26
C ASP A 168 -6.82 0.45 -29.55
N MET A 169 -6.25 1.42 -30.28
CA MET A 169 -6.81 1.94 -31.54
C MET A 169 -8.32 2.29 -31.51
N GLY A 170 -8.81 2.85 -30.40
CA GLY A 170 -10.21 3.27 -30.29
C GLY A 170 -11.21 2.15 -29.94
N GLU A 171 -10.72 0.96 -29.58
CA GLU A 171 -11.57 -0.16 -29.17
C GLU A 171 -11.12 -0.80 -27.85
N TRP A 172 -12.09 -1.28 -27.07
CA TRP A 172 -11.85 -2.07 -25.86
C TRP A 172 -11.64 -3.55 -26.23
N ARG A 173 -10.39 -4.02 -26.28
CA ARG A 173 -10.02 -5.42 -26.58
C ARG A 173 -9.87 -6.29 -25.33
N GLU A 174 -10.41 -7.50 -25.30
CA GLU A 174 -10.29 -8.38 -24.12
C GLU A 174 -8.87 -8.90 -23.89
N ASP A 175 -8.25 -8.52 -22.78
CA ASP A 175 -7.01 -9.09 -22.25
C ASP A 175 -7.15 -9.29 -20.73
N SER A 176 -6.64 -10.40 -20.20
CA SER A 176 -6.50 -10.61 -18.76
C SER A 176 -5.03 -10.84 -18.43
N THR A 177 -4.44 -9.95 -17.64
CA THR A 177 -3.10 -10.16 -17.10
C THR A 177 -3.13 -11.43 -16.25
N THR A 178 -2.30 -12.41 -16.59
CA THR A 178 -2.15 -13.63 -15.81
C THR A 178 -0.77 -13.64 -15.16
N VAL A 179 -0.73 -14.03 -13.90
CA VAL A 179 0.51 -14.08 -13.13
C VAL A 179 0.84 -15.54 -12.87
N GLU A 180 2.12 -15.87 -12.95
CA GLU A 180 2.55 -17.23 -12.62
C GLU A 180 2.21 -17.53 -11.16
N HIS A 181 1.63 -18.71 -10.93
CA HIS A 181 1.21 -19.14 -9.61
C HIS A 181 2.32 -19.06 -8.55
N SER A 182 3.57 -19.19 -8.96
CA SER A 182 4.76 -19.14 -8.11
C SER A 182 4.99 -17.79 -7.44
N VAL A 183 4.54 -16.69 -8.04
CA VAL A 183 4.82 -15.32 -7.57
C VAL A 183 3.71 -14.80 -6.64
N LEU A 184 2.51 -15.37 -6.75
CA LEU A 184 1.31 -14.95 -6.01
C LEU A 184 1.44 -15.01 -4.48
N PRO A 185 2.02 -16.07 -3.88
CA PRO A 185 2.29 -16.10 -2.45
C PRO A 185 3.11 -14.91 -1.95
N PHE A 186 4.14 -14.50 -2.71
CA PHE A 186 4.98 -13.36 -2.35
C PHE A 186 4.21 -12.05 -2.45
N ALA A 187 3.43 -11.87 -3.51
CA ALA A 187 2.58 -10.69 -3.66
C ALA A 187 1.54 -10.56 -2.52
N LEU A 188 0.89 -11.67 -2.17
CA LEU A 188 -0.08 -11.72 -1.07
C LEU A 188 0.58 -11.53 0.30
N TYR A 189 1.79 -12.04 0.50
CA TYR A 189 2.60 -11.74 1.69
C TYR A 189 2.96 -10.26 1.76
N GLY A 190 3.35 -9.67 0.62
CA GLY A 190 3.60 -8.25 0.48
C GLY A 190 2.38 -7.42 0.88
N LEU A 191 1.20 -7.83 0.40
CA LEU A 191 -0.09 -7.23 0.74
C LEU A 191 -0.42 -7.33 2.23
N GLY A 192 -0.07 -8.44 2.87
CA GLY A 192 -0.30 -8.62 4.30
C GLY A 192 0.59 -7.74 5.18
N ASN A 193 1.79 -7.37 4.72
CA ASN A 193 2.81 -6.73 5.57
C ASN A 193 3.12 -5.27 5.23
N TYR A 194 2.96 -4.86 3.96
CA TYR A 194 3.43 -3.58 3.45
C TYR A 194 2.31 -2.69 2.90
N THR A 195 1.05 -3.05 3.19
CA THR A 195 -0.10 -2.24 2.84
C THR A 195 -1.01 -2.04 4.04
N ILE A 196 -1.72 -0.91 4.04
CA ILE A 196 -2.80 -0.63 4.96
C ILE A 196 -4.09 -0.96 4.21
N ASN A 197 -4.84 -1.94 4.70
CA ASN A 197 -6.07 -2.42 4.07
C ASN A 197 -7.27 -2.05 4.93
N VAL A 198 -8.27 -1.40 4.35
CA VAL A 198 -9.49 -0.96 5.06
C VAL A 198 -10.72 -1.24 4.22
N VAL A 199 -11.72 -1.86 4.83
CA VAL A 199 -13.04 -2.04 4.22
C VAL A 199 -13.99 -0.99 4.81
N THR A 200 -14.57 -0.16 3.94
CA THR A 200 -15.52 0.90 4.28
C THR A 200 -16.79 0.74 3.44
N GLY A 201 -17.84 0.18 4.02
CA GLY A 201 -19.05 -0.18 3.27
C GLY A 201 -18.73 -1.17 2.13
N ASN A 202 -19.04 -0.78 0.90
CA ASN A 202 -18.75 -1.56 -0.31
C ASN A 202 -17.38 -1.27 -0.93
N MET A 203 -16.52 -0.50 -0.25
CA MET A 203 -15.20 -0.12 -0.76
C MET A 203 -14.10 -0.84 0.02
N LEU A 204 -13.12 -1.37 -0.71
CA LEU A 204 -11.83 -1.78 -0.16
C LEU A 204 -10.78 -0.75 -0.56
N ILE A 205 -10.27 -0.02 0.43
CA ILE A 205 -9.23 0.99 0.27
C ILE A 205 -7.91 0.39 0.71
N ARG A 206 -6.87 0.59 -0.09
CA ARG A 206 -5.51 0.14 0.22
C ARG A 206 -4.51 1.25 -0.02
N LEU A 207 -3.56 1.39 0.91
CA LEU A 207 -2.46 2.32 0.81
C LEU A 207 -1.13 1.56 0.90
N MET A 208 -0.18 1.89 0.03
CA MET A 208 1.19 1.40 0.12
C MET A 208 2.21 2.42 -0.38
N PHE A 209 3.44 2.28 0.09
CA PHE A 209 4.57 3.11 -0.33
C PHE A 209 5.34 2.38 -1.43
N SER A 210 5.48 2.98 -2.58
CA SER A 210 6.20 2.42 -3.73
C SER A 210 7.60 3.02 -3.83
N PRO A 211 8.66 2.21 -4.04
CA PRO A 211 10.01 2.72 -4.27
C PRO A 211 10.05 3.74 -5.41
N PRO A 212 10.98 4.70 -5.45
CA PRO A 212 11.03 5.72 -6.51
C PRO A 212 11.14 5.07 -7.91
N VAL A 213 10.35 5.56 -8.87
CA VAL A 213 10.42 5.13 -10.27
C VAL A 213 11.70 5.69 -10.91
N GLY A 214 12.42 4.88 -11.69
CA GLY A 214 13.52 5.36 -12.53
C GLY A 214 14.81 5.72 -11.77
N ARG A 215 14.81 5.66 -10.44
CA ARG A 215 16.01 5.75 -9.60
C ARG A 215 16.44 4.34 -9.19
N GLU A 216 17.72 4.04 -9.37
CA GLU A 216 18.33 2.84 -8.81
C GLU A 216 18.56 3.01 -7.31
N LEU A 217 18.17 2.02 -6.51
CA LEU A 217 18.52 1.91 -5.11
C LEU A 217 19.60 0.84 -4.92
N SER A 218 20.71 1.24 -4.32
CA SER A 218 21.74 0.33 -3.84
C SER A 218 21.20 -0.59 -2.74
N HIS A 219 21.92 -1.66 -2.43
CA HIS A 219 21.52 -2.61 -1.40
C HIS A 219 21.20 -1.94 -0.04
N LEU A 220 22.07 -1.02 0.41
CA LEU A 220 21.89 -0.34 1.69
C LEU A 220 20.67 0.60 1.66
N GLU A 221 20.45 1.32 0.57
CA GLU A 221 19.27 2.17 0.39
C GLU A 221 17.98 1.34 0.35
N ALA A 222 18.00 0.21 -0.35
CA ALA A 222 16.87 -0.70 -0.43
C ALA A 222 16.49 -1.22 0.96
N ILE A 223 17.47 -1.71 1.75
CA ILE A 223 17.21 -2.16 3.14
C ILE A 223 16.62 -1.01 3.97
N LYS A 224 17.21 0.18 3.91
CA LYS A 224 16.71 1.35 4.66
C LYS A 224 15.27 1.68 4.28
N LEU A 225 14.94 1.65 2.98
CA LEU A 225 13.57 1.86 2.51
C LEU A 225 12.61 0.77 3.03
N LEU A 226 13.00 -0.51 2.96
CA LEU A 226 12.19 -1.61 3.49
C LEU A 226 11.90 -1.44 4.99
N THR A 227 12.94 -1.10 5.78
CA THR A 227 12.79 -0.85 7.22
C THR A 227 11.90 0.37 7.49
N LEU A 228 12.08 1.45 6.73
CA LEU A 228 11.27 2.66 6.83
C LEU A 228 9.79 2.37 6.53
N VAL A 229 9.50 1.69 5.41
CA VAL A 229 8.12 1.38 5.02
C VAL A 229 7.45 0.47 6.04
N ARG A 230 8.16 -0.56 6.52
CA ARG A 230 7.66 -1.42 7.61
C ARG A 230 7.30 -0.61 8.85
N ARG A 231 8.20 0.28 9.25
CA ARG A 231 8.00 1.15 10.41
C ARG A 231 6.78 2.05 10.22
N VAL A 232 6.73 2.78 9.10
CA VAL A 232 5.65 3.72 8.76
C VAL A 232 4.30 3.00 8.73
N VAL A 233 4.19 1.90 7.97
CA VAL A 233 2.94 1.12 7.86
C VAL A 233 2.48 0.67 9.25
N ASN A 234 3.39 0.14 10.08
CA ASN A 234 3.02 -0.29 11.44
C ASN A 234 2.62 0.87 12.35
N SER A 235 3.29 2.01 12.26
CA SER A 235 3.00 3.19 13.10
C SER A 235 1.65 3.80 12.79
N ILE A 236 1.24 3.83 11.53
CA ILE A 236 0.04 4.56 11.11
C ILE A 236 -1.16 3.63 10.84
N TYR A 237 -0.99 2.30 10.90
CA TYR A 237 -2.01 1.33 10.50
C TYR A 237 -3.38 1.59 11.12
N ILE A 238 -3.43 1.75 12.46
CA ILE A 238 -4.67 1.95 13.21
C ILE A 238 -5.30 3.31 12.90
N GLU A 239 -4.50 4.37 12.89
CA GLU A 239 -5.01 5.72 12.65
C GLU A 239 -5.49 5.89 11.20
N MET A 240 -4.80 5.27 10.25
CA MET A 240 -5.25 5.25 8.86
C MET A 240 -6.54 4.47 8.66
N GLN A 241 -6.79 3.40 9.44
CA GLN A 241 -8.10 2.74 9.44
C GLN A 241 -9.23 3.68 9.86
N ARG A 242 -8.99 4.54 10.86
CA ARG A 242 -9.95 5.57 11.27
C ARG A 242 -10.11 6.63 10.19
N PHE A 243 -9.01 7.14 9.66
CA PHE A 243 -8.99 8.14 8.59
C PHE A 243 -9.80 7.70 7.37
N PHE A 244 -9.60 6.47 6.88
CA PHE A 244 -10.34 5.98 5.72
C PHE A 244 -11.83 5.79 5.97
N ARG A 245 -12.26 5.47 7.20
CA ARG A 245 -13.70 5.39 7.55
C ARG A 245 -14.41 6.74 7.52
N LEU A 246 -13.67 7.82 7.70
CA LEU A 246 -14.20 9.19 7.62
C LEU A 246 -14.33 9.67 6.17
N GLU A 247 -13.85 8.89 5.19
CA GLU A 247 -13.93 9.21 3.76
C GLU A 247 -13.29 10.57 3.41
N PHE A 248 -12.16 10.90 4.07
CA PHE A 248 -11.43 12.13 3.78
C PHE A 248 -11.09 12.26 2.28
N PRO A 249 -11.10 13.49 1.73
CA PRO A 249 -10.61 13.76 0.39
C PRO A 249 -9.17 13.27 0.19
N SER A 250 -8.86 12.62 -0.93
CA SER A 250 -7.52 12.03 -1.19
C SER A 250 -6.40 13.07 -1.19
N MET A 251 -6.70 14.34 -1.51
CA MET A 251 -5.74 15.45 -1.45
C MET A 251 -5.23 15.74 -0.03
N VAL A 252 -6.03 15.46 1.00
CA VAL A 252 -5.66 15.67 2.40
C VAL A 252 -4.77 14.54 2.92
N LEU A 253 -4.77 13.38 2.25
CA LEU A 253 -4.10 12.17 2.69
C LEU A 253 -2.60 12.36 2.94
N PRO A 254 -1.79 12.98 2.05
CA PRO A 254 -0.38 13.24 2.33
C PRO A 254 -0.17 14.03 3.63
N LEU A 255 -0.94 15.10 3.82
CA LEU A 255 -0.81 15.99 4.97
C LEU A 255 -1.11 15.26 6.28
N SER A 256 -2.27 14.61 6.36
CA SER A 256 -2.75 13.96 7.59
C SER A 256 -1.96 12.69 7.92
N MET A 257 -1.58 11.91 6.91
CA MET A 257 -0.80 10.69 7.11
C MET A 257 0.57 11.01 7.74
N LEU A 258 1.24 12.06 7.24
CA LEU A 258 2.57 12.46 7.74
C LEU A 258 2.54 12.97 9.18
N CYS A 259 1.40 13.47 9.69
CA CYS A 259 1.25 13.85 11.10
C CYS A 259 1.48 12.67 12.05
N PHE A 260 1.15 11.45 11.64
CA PHE A 260 1.32 10.27 12.49
C PHE A 260 2.77 9.80 12.57
N LEU A 261 3.68 10.39 11.80
CA LEU A 261 5.08 10.03 11.78
C LEU A 261 5.90 10.88 12.76
N ASP A 262 7.09 10.39 13.07
CA ASP A 262 8.11 11.15 13.77
C ASP A 262 9.03 11.86 12.77
N VAL A 263 9.77 12.86 13.26
CA VAL A 263 10.67 13.67 12.45
C VAL A 263 11.68 12.79 11.68
N PRO A 264 12.36 11.79 12.29
CA PRO A 264 13.24 10.89 11.54
C PRO A 264 12.58 10.16 10.37
N ALA A 265 11.34 9.67 10.51
CA ALA A 265 10.65 9.02 9.40
C ALA A 265 10.33 10.00 8.27
N ILE A 266 9.94 11.25 8.58
CA ILE A 266 9.70 12.29 7.58
C ILE A 266 10.98 12.61 6.79
N TYR A 267 12.10 12.82 7.47
CA TYR A 267 13.38 13.08 6.82
C TYR A 267 13.82 11.92 5.93
N MET A 268 13.68 10.68 6.39
CA MET A 268 13.99 9.51 5.56
C MET A 268 13.06 9.38 4.35
N LEU A 269 11.74 9.60 4.54
CA LEU A 269 10.79 9.59 3.43
C LEU A 269 11.14 10.67 2.40
N HIS A 270 11.54 11.86 2.84
CA HIS A 270 11.99 12.93 1.95
C HIS A 270 13.23 12.50 1.14
N GLN A 271 14.23 11.90 1.78
CA GLN A 271 15.46 11.42 1.12
C GLN A 271 15.21 10.35 0.04
N PHE A 272 14.32 9.40 0.31
CA PHE A 272 14.00 8.32 -0.63
C PHE A 272 12.93 8.72 -1.64
N SER A 273 12.07 9.69 -1.29
CA SER A 273 10.94 10.16 -2.09
C SER A 273 10.08 9.02 -2.68
N PRO A 274 9.57 8.08 -1.86
CA PRO A 274 8.66 7.05 -2.37
C PRO A 274 7.31 7.66 -2.76
N SER A 275 6.65 7.07 -3.74
CA SER A 275 5.27 7.42 -4.10
C SER A 275 4.28 6.70 -3.18
N ILE A 276 3.12 7.31 -2.92
CA ILE A 276 1.98 6.57 -2.34
C ILE A 276 1.10 6.05 -3.47
N LEU A 277 0.76 4.77 -3.41
CA LEU A 277 -0.28 4.18 -4.25
C LEU A 277 -1.54 4.00 -3.40
N LEU A 278 -2.60 4.71 -3.76
CA LEU A 278 -3.93 4.60 -3.17
C LEU A 278 -4.82 3.79 -4.11
N ILE A 279 -5.26 2.62 -3.67
CA ILE A 279 -6.15 1.73 -4.42
C ILE A 279 -7.52 1.80 -3.79
N SER A 280 -8.53 2.12 -4.60
CA SER A 280 -9.93 2.12 -4.18
C SER A 280 -10.70 1.14 -5.04
N TYR A 281 -11.17 0.06 -4.42
CA TYR A 281 -11.84 -1.05 -5.10
C TYR A 281 -13.29 -1.16 -4.66
N ASP A 282 -14.20 -1.09 -5.63
CA ASP A 282 -15.63 -1.30 -5.41
C ASP A 282 -15.91 -2.81 -5.37
N LEU A 283 -16.25 -3.30 -4.18
CA LEU A 283 -16.55 -4.71 -3.92
C LEU A 283 -17.86 -5.15 -4.58
N TYR A 284 -18.82 -4.24 -4.77
CA TYR A 284 -20.10 -4.53 -5.40
C TYR A 284 -19.96 -4.67 -6.92
N ARG A 285 -19.28 -3.70 -7.55
CA ARG A 285 -19.02 -3.73 -9.01
C ARG A 285 -17.89 -4.69 -9.39
N ASN A 286 -17.11 -5.11 -8.39
CA ASN A 286 -15.90 -5.91 -8.55
C ASN A 286 -14.95 -5.25 -9.57
N SER A 287 -14.65 -3.97 -9.34
CA SER A 287 -13.83 -3.12 -10.21
C SER A 287 -13.19 -1.99 -9.42
N PRO A 288 -12.05 -1.43 -9.87
CA PRO A 288 -11.53 -0.21 -9.27
C PRO A 288 -12.48 0.99 -9.47
N LYS A 289 -12.31 2.02 -8.64
CA LYS A 289 -12.95 3.33 -8.83
C LYS A 289 -12.32 4.14 -9.98
N ASN A 290 -11.03 3.95 -10.25
CA ASN A 290 -10.26 4.64 -11.30
C ASN A 290 -9.89 3.66 -12.43
N PRO A 291 -9.87 4.06 -13.71
CA PRO A 291 -9.42 3.19 -14.83
C PRO A 291 -8.02 2.59 -14.67
N ARG A 292 -7.05 3.34 -14.12
CA ARG A 292 -5.70 2.84 -13.78
C ARG A 292 -5.69 1.98 -12.52
N GLY A 293 -6.79 2.05 -11.77
CA GLY A 293 -7.13 1.42 -10.48
C GLY A 293 -6.17 1.60 -9.32
N TYR A 294 -5.25 2.55 -9.44
CA TYR A 294 -4.68 3.26 -8.32
C TYR A 294 -4.55 4.75 -8.64
N GLU A 295 -4.59 5.57 -7.61
CA GLU A 295 -4.15 6.95 -7.62
C GLU A 295 -2.72 7.00 -7.07
N GLU A 296 -1.83 7.69 -7.77
CA GLU A 296 -0.48 7.94 -7.30
C GLU A 296 -0.43 9.33 -6.67
N LEU A 297 -0.08 9.38 -5.38
CA LEU A 297 0.00 10.63 -4.63
C LEU A 297 1.48 10.94 -4.36
N SER A 298 1.90 12.11 -4.83
CA SER A 298 3.20 12.67 -4.48
C SER A 298 3.21 13.13 -3.03
N LEU A 299 4.30 12.82 -2.33
CA LEU A 299 4.56 13.31 -0.98
C LEU A 299 5.50 14.51 -0.95
N ALA A 300 6.05 14.94 -2.09
CA ALA A 300 7.16 15.87 -2.16
C ALA A 300 6.87 17.20 -1.41
N ASP A 301 5.77 17.87 -1.76
CA ASP A 301 5.43 19.18 -1.19
C ASP A 301 5.13 19.09 0.31
N ALA A 302 4.42 18.04 0.73
CA ALA A 302 4.07 17.84 2.13
C ALA A 302 5.32 17.49 2.98
N LEU A 303 6.18 16.60 2.48
CA LEU A 303 7.42 16.22 3.16
C LEU A 303 8.37 17.42 3.28
N GLU A 304 8.52 18.21 2.21
CA GLU A 304 9.35 19.40 2.23
C GLU A 304 8.79 20.42 3.24
N PHE A 305 7.48 20.66 3.25
CA PHE A 305 6.85 21.51 4.24
C PHE A 305 7.13 21.03 5.68
N TYR A 306 6.89 19.73 5.97
CA TYR A 306 7.15 19.17 7.29
C TYR A 306 8.62 19.23 7.70
N ARG A 307 9.54 19.12 6.74
CA ARG A 307 10.97 19.28 6.97
C ARG A 307 11.32 20.72 7.36
N GLN A 308 10.72 21.70 6.67
CA GLN A 308 11.02 23.13 6.82
C GLN A 308 10.39 23.76 8.06
N ILE A 309 9.24 23.27 8.55
CA ILE A 309 8.65 23.80 9.80
C ILE A 309 9.48 23.50 11.05
N GLY A 310 10.42 22.54 10.98
CA GLY A 310 11.44 22.32 12.01
C GLY A 310 10.85 22.04 13.40
N GLU A 311 11.25 22.82 14.39
CA GLU A 311 10.83 22.64 15.79
C GLU A 311 9.31 22.82 15.98
N SER A 312 8.67 23.64 15.14
CA SER A 312 7.20 23.83 15.13
C SER A 312 6.42 22.63 14.58
N PHE A 313 7.11 21.54 14.20
CA PHE A 313 6.51 20.30 13.74
C PHE A 313 5.45 19.76 14.70
N TRP A 314 5.76 19.71 16.01
CA TRP A 314 4.90 19.06 16.99
C TRP A 314 3.56 19.77 17.18
N ASP A 315 3.58 21.10 17.16
CA ASP A 315 2.39 21.93 17.28
C ASP A 315 1.51 21.85 16.04
N PHE A 316 2.12 21.90 14.86
CA PHE A 316 1.39 21.71 13.60
C PHE A 316 0.78 20.30 13.53
N LYS A 317 1.55 19.26 13.89
CA LYS A 317 1.07 17.89 14.00
C LYS A 317 -0.13 17.78 14.94
N LYS A 318 -0.07 18.39 16.12
CA LYS A 318 -1.14 18.35 17.11
C LYS A 318 -2.41 19.02 16.59
N MET A 319 -2.28 20.17 15.92
CA MET A 319 -3.41 20.85 15.28
C MET A 319 -4.12 19.95 14.26
N ILE A 320 -3.37 19.27 13.39
CA ILE A 320 -3.98 18.36 12.39
C ILE A 320 -4.63 17.15 13.06
N ILE A 321 -4.00 16.55 14.07
CA ILE A 321 -4.59 15.42 14.81
C ILE A 321 -5.91 15.84 15.47
N ASP A 322 -5.94 16.99 16.14
CA ASP A 322 -7.15 17.51 16.78
C ASP A 322 -8.26 17.79 15.75
N LEU A 323 -7.91 18.29 14.55
CA LEU A 323 -8.85 18.44 13.43
C LEU A 323 -9.40 17.08 12.99
N VAL A 324 -8.55 16.10 12.75
CA VAL A 324 -8.96 14.76 12.32
C VAL A 324 -9.90 14.12 13.34
N SER A 325 -9.59 14.23 14.64
CA SER A 325 -10.48 13.76 15.71
C SER A 325 -11.82 14.51 15.73
N LEU A 326 -11.82 15.81 15.46
CA LEU A 326 -13.05 16.59 15.41
C LEU A 326 -13.95 16.19 14.21
N ALA A 327 -13.37 15.76 13.09
CA ALA A 327 -14.13 15.27 11.93
C ALA A 327 -14.96 14.00 12.21
N GLU A 328 -14.65 13.27 13.29
CA GLU A 328 -15.48 12.15 13.75
C GLU A 328 -16.89 12.62 14.13
N ARG A 329 -17.03 13.87 14.59
CA ARG A 329 -18.31 14.51 14.87
C ARG A 329 -18.93 15.01 13.56
N GLU A 330 -20.06 14.42 13.20
CA GLU A 330 -20.76 14.69 11.96
C GLU A 330 -21.08 16.19 11.76
N GLU A 331 -21.44 16.88 12.84
CA GLU A 331 -21.75 18.31 12.85
C GLU A 331 -20.58 19.21 12.40
N TYR A 332 -19.32 18.78 12.60
CA TYR A 332 -18.13 19.55 12.25
C TYR A 332 -17.39 19.01 11.02
N ARG A 333 -17.73 17.80 10.54
CA ARG A 333 -16.99 17.06 9.51
C ARG A 333 -16.75 17.88 8.24
N SER A 334 -17.80 18.45 7.66
CA SER A 334 -17.71 19.24 6.43
C SER A 334 -16.76 20.44 6.57
N ARG A 335 -16.85 21.14 7.71
CA ARG A 335 -16.01 22.31 7.99
C ARG A 335 -14.55 21.93 8.23
N VAL A 336 -14.31 20.83 8.94
CA VAL A 336 -12.96 20.29 9.12
C VAL A 336 -12.35 19.87 7.78
N PHE A 337 -13.14 19.26 6.89
CA PHE A 337 -12.65 18.87 5.56
C PHE A 337 -12.26 20.09 4.73
N ASP A 338 -13.07 21.15 4.73
CA ASP A 338 -12.71 22.43 4.08
C ASP A 338 -11.39 23.00 4.61
N ILE A 339 -11.21 23.03 5.94
CA ILE A 339 -9.97 23.48 6.57
C ILE A 339 -8.77 22.67 6.09
N LEU A 340 -8.85 21.33 6.15
CA LEU A 340 -7.75 20.46 5.78
C LEU A 340 -7.44 20.50 4.28
N ILE A 341 -8.46 20.65 3.43
CA ILE A 341 -8.28 20.88 1.99
C ILE A 341 -7.51 22.19 1.77
N LYS A 342 -7.91 23.28 2.42
CA LYS A 342 -7.22 24.58 2.31
C LYS A 342 -5.78 24.51 2.78
N LEU A 343 -5.49 23.81 3.89
CA LEU A 343 -4.10 23.57 4.33
C LEU A 343 -3.31 22.78 3.28
N ALA A 344 -3.88 21.68 2.76
CA ALA A 344 -3.23 20.85 1.76
C ALA A 344 -2.97 21.62 0.45
N LEU A 345 -3.93 22.43 0.00
CA LEU A 345 -3.78 23.30 -1.17
C LEU A 345 -2.75 24.40 -0.94
N GLY A 346 -2.77 25.06 0.21
CA GLY A 346 -1.80 26.09 0.57
C GLY A 346 -0.37 25.54 0.57
N ILE A 347 -0.17 24.32 1.08
CA ILE A 347 1.13 23.63 1.06
C ILE A 347 1.52 23.23 -0.36
N LYS A 348 0.64 22.52 -1.07
CA LYS A 348 0.91 22.01 -2.42
C LYS A 348 1.20 23.13 -3.43
N ASN A 349 0.41 24.21 -3.40
CA ASN A 349 0.53 25.33 -4.33
C ASN A 349 1.47 26.43 -3.82
N LYS A 350 2.04 26.26 -2.61
CA LYS A 350 2.83 27.29 -1.92
C LYS A 350 2.10 28.63 -1.81
N GLU A 351 0.79 28.58 -1.55
CA GLU A 351 -0.11 29.72 -1.58
C GLU A 351 -0.56 30.12 -0.16
N PRO A 352 -0.01 31.21 0.41
CA PRO A 352 -0.30 31.60 1.79
C PRO A 352 -1.74 32.00 2.07
N SER A 353 -2.51 32.42 1.05
CA SER A 353 -3.91 32.81 1.20
C SER A 353 -4.76 31.64 1.69
N TYR A 354 -4.69 30.48 1.02
CA TYR A 354 -5.37 29.26 1.46
C TYR A 354 -4.95 28.84 2.88
N PHE A 355 -3.68 28.96 3.21
CA PHE A 355 -3.18 28.63 4.54
C PHE A 355 -3.75 29.56 5.62
N ASN A 356 -3.76 30.88 5.36
CA ASN A 356 -4.31 31.88 6.27
C ASN A 356 -5.82 31.70 6.48
N ASP A 357 -6.56 31.46 5.40
CA ASP A 357 -8.00 31.20 5.47
C ASP A 357 -8.30 29.96 6.32
N ALA A 358 -7.49 28.91 6.19
CA ALA A 358 -7.61 27.73 7.04
C ALA A 358 -7.36 28.06 8.52
N LEU A 359 -6.33 28.84 8.84
CA LEU A 359 -6.04 29.24 10.22
C LEU A 359 -7.14 30.10 10.84
N LEU A 360 -7.73 31.02 10.07
CA LEU A 360 -8.89 31.81 10.53
C LEU A 360 -10.10 30.92 10.80
N ASN A 361 -10.36 29.95 9.92
CA ASN A 361 -11.44 28.99 10.09
C ASN A 361 -11.23 28.09 11.31
N ILE A 362 -9.99 27.67 11.57
CA ILE A 362 -9.56 26.92 12.76
C ILE A 362 -9.84 27.74 14.04
N GLN A 363 -9.49 29.03 14.05
CA GLN A 363 -9.77 29.90 15.20
C GLN A 363 -11.26 30.11 15.45
N SER A 364 -12.06 30.27 14.39
CA SER A 364 -13.51 30.37 14.52
C SER A 364 -14.10 29.07 15.06
N LEU A 365 -13.67 27.92 14.52
CA LEU A 365 -14.12 26.61 14.97
C LEU A 365 -13.79 26.38 16.46
N ARG A 366 -12.59 26.79 16.90
CA ARG A 366 -12.20 26.71 18.32
C ARG A 366 -13.16 27.45 19.26
N LYS A 367 -13.71 28.59 18.84
CA LYS A 367 -14.64 29.38 19.67
C LYS A 367 -15.99 28.70 19.82
N GLU A 368 -16.36 27.86 18.87
CA GLU A 368 -17.67 27.19 18.82
C GLU A 368 -17.64 25.83 19.53
N VAL A 369 -16.50 25.14 19.53
CA VAL A 369 -16.38 23.78 20.06
C VAL A 369 -16.07 23.82 21.57
N ASN A 370 -16.91 23.17 22.39
CA ASN A 370 -16.72 23.03 23.85
C ASN A 370 -15.58 22.04 24.24
N VAL A 371 -14.64 21.76 23.35
CA VAL A 371 -13.55 20.80 23.53
C VAL A 371 -12.23 21.52 23.32
N LYS A 372 -11.22 21.17 24.13
CA LYS A 372 -9.87 21.68 23.92
C LYS A 372 -9.38 21.24 22.54
N PHE A 373 -9.18 22.23 21.68
CA PHE A 373 -8.70 22.10 20.32
C PHE A 373 -7.46 22.97 20.15
N PHE A 374 -6.35 22.38 19.68
CA PHE A 374 -5.08 23.06 19.56
C PHE A 374 -5.03 23.94 18.31
N VAL A 375 -4.48 25.15 18.49
CA VAL A 375 -4.25 26.11 17.41
C VAL A 375 -2.83 26.60 17.55
N ILE A 376 -2.08 26.56 16.45
CA ILE A 376 -0.70 27.03 16.41
C ILE A 376 -0.61 28.51 16.81
N GLY A 377 0.47 28.85 17.50
CA GLY A 377 0.77 30.22 17.92
C GLY A 377 1.41 31.05 16.81
N ARG A 378 1.88 32.24 17.19
CA ARG A 378 2.49 33.20 16.24
C ARG A 378 3.81 32.68 15.68
N GLU A 379 4.63 32.05 16.49
CA GLU A 379 5.97 31.59 16.09
C GLU A 379 5.87 30.43 15.09
N GLU A 380 4.96 29.49 15.35
CA GLU A 380 4.69 28.34 14.50
C GLU A 380 4.02 28.78 13.19
N MET A 381 3.12 29.77 13.23
CA MET A 381 2.55 30.38 12.03
C MET A 381 3.64 31.02 11.17
N LEU A 382 4.58 31.76 11.77
CA LEU A 382 5.73 32.33 11.06
C LEU A 382 6.66 31.24 10.50
N ALA A 383 6.86 30.14 11.21
CA ALA A 383 7.61 28.99 10.70
C ALA A 383 6.91 28.35 9.49
N ALA A 384 5.60 28.14 9.56
CA ALA A 384 4.80 27.61 8.46
C ALA A 384 4.85 28.53 7.22
N HIS A 385 4.74 29.85 7.39
CA HIS A 385 4.89 30.78 6.27
C HIS A 385 6.29 30.77 5.65
N ARG A 386 7.34 30.62 6.47
CA ARG A 386 8.72 30.46 5.97
C ARG A 386 8.87 29.17 5.17
N ALA A 387 8.27 28.08 5.64
CA ALA A 387 8.24 26.78 4.95
C ALA A 387 7.50 26.86 3.60
N LEU A 388 6.44 27.65 3.49
CA LEU A 388 5.74 27.85 2.21
C LEU A 388 6.56 28.67 1.19
N ARG A 389 7.41 29.59 1.66
CA ARG A 389 8.16 30.52 0.81
C ARG A 389 9.53 30.02 0.36
N THR A 390 10.00 28.90 0.90
CA THR A 390 11.30 28.35 0.53
C THR A 390 11.20 27.68 -0.84
N SER A 391 11.80 28.32 -1.85
CA SER A 391 12.12 27.72 -3.16
C SER A 391 13.59 27.32 -3.18
N HIS A 392 13.85 26.10 -3.64
CA HIS A 392 15.13 25.75 -4.25
C HIS A 392 15.12 26.18 -5.70
#